data_AF-A0A381X7I5-F1
#
_entry.id   AF-A0A381X7I5-F1
#
_cell.length_a   1.000
_cell.length_b   1.000
_cell.length_c   1.000
_cell.angle_alpha   90.00
_cell.angle_beta   90.00
_cell.angle_gamma   90.00
#
_symmetry.space_group_name_H-M   'P 1'
#
loop_
_entity.id
_entity.type
_entity.pdbx_description
1 polymer ?
#
loop_
_entity_poly.entity_id
_entity_poly.type
_entity_poly.pdbx_seq_one_letter_code
_entity_poly.pdbx_strand_id
1 'polypeptide(L)'
;MRIRIEGLLVLGLISSVHGHHSFDYHFSRDIGVKIEGSVKEFRFINPHSRILIDVTEKNGEIVTWGCEMTGSNTLARRGWRKELFQLGQSIEITGFGHRRVNTECYFDTAVLENGTRITLSESRRAGSEEKTQSRSASNPLRSADQPNFSRVWQRRGGGGMGPQLGGPNRNAWVLSEAGRNALEDYDPVTDDPALQCSPVSIARLWGTGDLTEIRQEKDRVTIHHEWMDTTRVIYLDKKSHPENSEEYVLGHSIGWYEDSVLVIDTKDYATGMLQQHPGLPHSNQL
;
A
#
# COMPACT_ATOMS: atom_id res chain seq x y z
N MET A 1 44.70 40.11 -17.20
CA MET A 1 44.11 39.25 -16.16
C MET A 1 42.61 39.14 -16.45
N ARG A 2 42.13 37.97 -16.90
CA ARG A 2 40.69 37.71 -17.13
C ARG A 2 40.36 36.42 -16.39
N ILE A 3 39.52 36.52 -15.36
CA ILE A 3 39.06 35.36 -14.57
C ILE A 3 37.80 34.84 -15.26
N ARG A 4 37.83 33.61 -15.76
CA ARG A 4 36.64 32.88 -16.19
C ARG A 4 36.14 32.07 -14.99
N ILE A 5 34.88 32.27 -14.61
CA ILE A 5 34.21 31.44 -13.62
C ILE A 5 33.41 30.41 -14.42
N GLU A 6 33.90 29.17 -14.46
CA GLU A 6 33.09 28.04 -14.92
C GLU A 6 32.27 27.53 -13.74
N GLY A 7 30.96 27.79 -13.77
CA GLY A 7 30.02 27.30 -12.76
C GLY A 7 29.63 25.86 -13.06
N LEU A 8 30.09 24.93 -12.24
CA LEU A 8 29.66 23.53 -12.25
C LEU A 8 28.26 23.46 -11.64
N LEU A 9 27.23 23.34 -12.48
CA LEU A 9 25.85 23.10 -12.05
C LEU A 9 25.70 21.63 -11.62
N VAL A 10 25.80 21.36 -10.32
CA VAL A 10 25.47 20.04 -9.76
C VAL A 10 23.95 19.91 -9.69
N LEU A 11 23.35 19.30 -10.72
CA LEU A 11 21.97 18.83 -10.66
C LEU A 11 21.93 17.67 -9.65
N GLY A 12 21.49 17.96 -8.43
CA GLY A 12 21.21 16.91 -7.44
C GLY A 12 20.06 16.03 -7.94
N LEU A 13 20.37 14.79 -8.31
CA LEU A 13 19.37 13.75 -8.52
C LEU A 13 18.66 13.51 -7.19
N ILE A 14 17.47 14.08 -7.03
CA ILE A 14 16.59 13.75 -5.92
C ILE A 14 16.00 12.37 -6.25
N SER A 15 16.75 11.33 -5.93
CA SER A 15 16.26 9.96 -6.02
C SER A 15 15.15 9.81 -4.98
N SER A 16 13.90 9.79 -5.42
CA SER A 16 12.81 9.37 -4.54
C SER A 16 13.05 7.92 -4.12
N VAL A 17 13.52 7.73 -2.90
CA VAL A 17 13.68 6.41 -2.29
C VAL A 17 12.29 5.91 -1.92
N HIS A 18 11.71 5.08 -2.79
CA HIS A 18 10.45 4.39 -2.54
C HIS A 18 10.76 3.07 -1.82
N GLY A 19 10.95 3.13 -0.50
CA GLY A 19 11.02 1.93 0.33
C GLY A 19 9.62 1.54 0.81
N HIS A 20 9.04 0.50 0.23
CA HIS A 20 7.97 -0.26 0.88
C HIS A 20 8.55 -1.65 1.17
N HIS A 21 8.39 -2.18 2.37
CA HIS A 21 8.78 -3.55 2.69
C HIS A 21 7.64 -4.24 3.42
N SER A 22 7.61 -5.57 3.37
CA SER A 22 6.55 -6.34 4.02
C SER A 22 6.65 -6.25 5.54
N PHE A 23 5.51 -6.19 6.21
CA PHE A 23 5.44 -6.28 7.67
C PHE A 23 6.15 -7.56 8.16
N ASP A 24 5.92 -8.69 7.48
CA ASP A 24 6.33 -10.01 7.97
C ASP A 24 7.84 -10.22 7.92
N TYR A 25 8.59 -9.41 7.15
CA TYR A 25 10.06 -9.46 7.12
C TYR A 25 10.67 -8.89 8.40
N HIS A 26 10.11 -7.79 8.89
CA HIS A 26 10.62 -7.05 10.04
C HIS A 26 9.95 -7.48 11.34
N PHE A 27 8.65 -7.70 11.32
CA PHE A 27 7.83 -7.93 12.50
C PHE A 27 7.18 -9.32 12.46
N SER A 28 6.76 -9.81 13.62
CA SER A 28 6.04 -11.07 13.74
C SER A 28 4.80 -10.92 14.62
N ARG A 29 3.67 -11.46 14.17
CA ARG A 29 2.44 -11.49 14.96
C ARG A 29 2.53 -12.39 16.19
N ASP A 30 3.50 -13.32 16.20
CA ASP A 30 3.74 -14.23 17.33
C ASP A 30 4.58 -13.59 18.44
N ILE A 31 5.22 -12.45 18.16
CA ILE A 31 6.03 -11.71 19.13
C ILE A 31 5.20 -10.54 19.64
N GLY A 32 4.33 -10.78 20.62
CA GLY A 32 3.58 -9.70 21.26
C GLY A 32 4.49 -8.79 22.10
N VAL A 33 4.33 -7.48 21.97
CA VAL A 33 5.01 -6.51 22.84
C VAL A 33 4.02 -5.63 23.61
N LYS A 34 4.39 -5.30 24.85
CA LYS A 34 3.72 -4.30 25.70
C LYS A 34 4.80 -3.34 26.19
N ILE A 35 4.64 -2.06 25.90
CA ILE A 35 5.62 -1.01 26.17
C ILE A 35 4.95 0.06 27.02
N GLU A 36 5.52 0.36 28.18
CA GLU A 36 5.06 1.43 29.07
C GLU A 36 6.18 2.47 29.21
N GLY A 37 5.87 3.73 28.92
CA GLY A 37 6.88 4.78 28.94
C GLY A 37 6.32 6.16 28.65
N SER A 38 7.20 7.03 28.17
CA SER A 38 6.85 8.41 27.79
C SER A 38 7.13 8.67 26.32
N VAL A 39 6.26 9.43 25.65
CA VAL A 39 6.44 9.78 24.25
C VAL A 39 7.68 10.67 24.08
N LYS A 40 8.67 10.19 23.33
CA LYS A 40 9.85 10.94 22.93
C LYS A 40 9.62 11.72 21.63
N GLU A 41 8.96 11.11 20.66
CA GLU A 41 8.72 11.73 19.35
C GLU A 41 7.58 11.01 18.61
N PHE A 42 6.75 11.77 17.88
CA PHE A 42 5.84 11.20 16.89
C PHE A 42 6.17 11.73 15.49
N ARG A 43 6.73 10.84 14.67
CA ARG A 43 7.05 11.10 13.26
C ARG A 43 5.83 10.79 12.40
N PHE A 44 5.03 11.82 12.15
CA PHE A 44 3.85 11.73 11.29
C PHE A 44 4.21 11.97 9.82
N ILE A 45 4.83 10.98 9.18
CA ILE A 45 5.40 11.07 7.83
C ILE A 45 5.00 9.87 6.95
N ASN A 46 5.28 9.97 5.65
CA ASN A 46 5.25 8.86 4.68
C ASN A 46 6.69 8.37 4.42
N PRO A 47 6.92 7.08 4.07
CA PRO A 47 5.92 6.03 3.86
C PRO A 47 5.39 5.39 5.15
N HIS A 48 6.15 5.46 6.24
CA HIS A 48 5.78 4.91 7.54
C HIS A 48 5.93 5.95 8.64
N SER A 49 4.84 6.23 9.34
CA SER A 49 4.91 7.01 10.57
C SER A 49 5.51 6.16 11.69
N ARG A 50 6.15 6.81 12.66
CA ARG A 50 6.77 6.13 13.82
C ARG A 50 6.49 6.90 15.11
N ILE A 51 6.28 6.18 16.20
CA ILE A 51 6.31 6.75 17.55
C ILE A 51 7.53 6.22 18.29
N LEU A 52 8.28 7.13 18.91
CA LEU A 52 9.44 6.81 19.74
C LEU A 52 9.05 7.00 21.20
N ILE A 53 9.31 6.00 22.03
CA ILE A 53 8.96 5.95 23.46
C ILE A 53 10.23 5.78 24.28
N ASP A 54 10.43 6.63 25.27
CA ASP A 54 11.47 6.43 26.28
C ASP A 54 10.92 5.55 27.41
N VAL A 55 11.55 4.39 27.62
CA VAL A 55 11.19 3.36 28.59
C VAL A 55 12.27 3.30 29.66
N THR A 56 11.87 3.39 30.92
CA THR A 56 12.79 3.24 32.06
C THR A 56 12.90 1.77 32.44
N GLU A 57 14.08 1.19 32.24
CA GLU A 57 14.39 -0.18 32.61
C GLU A 57 14.54 -0.35 34.12
N LYS A 58 14.54 -1.61 34.59
CA LYS A 58 14.65 -1.94 36.03
C LYS A 58 15.92 -1.42 36.69
N ASN A 59 16.99 -1.24 35.92
CA ASN A 59 18.28 -0.70 36.36
C ASN A 59 18.29 0.85 36.39
N GLY A 60 17.19 1.51 36.01
CA GLY A 60 17.08 2.97 35.91
C GLY A 60 17.61 3.55 34.60
N GLU A 61 18.11 2.73 33.68
CA GLU A 61 18.52 3.15 32.34
C GLU A 61 17.30 3.49 31.49
N ILE A 62 17.43 4.47 30.59
CA ILE A 62 16.38 4.83 29.65
C ILE A 62 16.73 4.23 28.29
N VAL A 63 15.84 3.37 27.79
CA VAL A 63 15.93 2.77 26.46
C VAL A 63 14.84 3.37 25.57
N THR A 64 15.21 3.84 24.38
CA THR A 64 14.24 4.31 23.40
C THR A 64 13.73 3.16 22.54
N TRP A 65 12.42 2.96 22.57
CA TRP A 65 11.68 2.08 21.68
C TRP A 65 11.15 2.84 20.46
N GLY A 66 11.15 2.21 19.29
CA GLY A 66 10.57 2.74 18.07
C GLY A 66 9.46 1.84 17.53
N CYS A 67 8.24 2.36 17.42
CA CYS A 67 7.11 1.61 16.89
C CYS A 67 6.62 2.17 15.55
N GLU A 68 6.65 1.34 14.52
CA GLU A 68 6.26 1.63 13.15
C GLU A 68 4.74 1.53 12.93
N MET A 69 4.24 2.33 11.99
CA MET A 69 2.83 2.43 11.61
C MET A 69 2.70 2.54 10.09
N THR A 70 1.46 2.58 9.60
CA THR A 70 1.18 3.01 8.21
C THR A 70 1.57 4.48 7.99
N GLY A 71 1.55 4.93 6.73
CA GLY A 71 1.89 6.30 6.35
C GLY A 71 0.93 7.35 6.90
N SER A 72 1.42 8.59 7.04
CA SER A 72 0.66 9.71 7.57
C SER A 72 -0.62 10.01 6.78
N ASN A 73 -0.64 9.75 5.47
CA ASN A 73 -1.85 9.90 4.66
C ASN A 73 -2.97 8.96 5.14
N THR A 74 -2.65 7.68 5.35
CA THR A 74 -3.61 6.68 5.83
C THR A 74 -4.03 6.98 7.27
N LEU A 75 -3.10 7.36 8.14
CA LEU A 75 -3.42 7.76 9.52
C LEU A 75 -4.32 9.02 9.54
N ALA A 76 -4.05 10.01 8.69
CA ALA A 76 -4.84 11.23 8.61
C ALA A 76 -6.29 10.95 8.18
N ARG A 77 -6.50 10.02 7.24
CA ARG A 77 -7.83 9.51 6.85
C ARG A 77 -8.53 8.73 7.97
N ARG A 78 -7.77 8.13 8.89
CA ARG A 78 -8.28 7.52 10.12
C ARG A 78 -8.53 8.53 11.24
N GLY A 79 -8.37 9.83 10.97
CA GLY A 79 -8.62 10.92 11.92
C GLY A 79 -7.42 11.26 12.81
N TRP A 80 -6.26 10.66 12.58
CA TRP A 80 -5.06 10.96 13.36
C TRP A 80 -4.44 12.27 12.87
N ARG A 81 -3.73 12.95 13.77
CA ARG A 81 -3.04 14.21 13.51
C ARG A 81 -1.68 14.18 14.21
N LYS A 82 -0.77 15.07 13.83
CA LYS A 82 0.60 15.12 14.37
C LYS A 82 0.61 15.37 15.89
N GLU A 83 -0.44 16.00 16.41
CA GLU A 83 -0.58 16.37 17.82
C GLU A 83 -1.20 15.25 18.67
N LEU A 84 -1.52 14.09 18.07
CA LEU A 84 -2.20 13.00 18.75
C LEU A 84 -1.41 12.43 19.94
N PHE A 85 -0.08 12.37 19.80
CA PHE A 85 0.84 11.96 20.84
C PHE A 85 1.72 13.14 21.21
N GLN A 86 1.61 13.61 22.45
CA GLN A 86 2.35 14.77 22.93
C GLN A 86 3.67 14.36 23.58
N LEU A 87 4.71 15.16 23.39
CA LEU A 87 6.02 14.94 24.01
C LEU A 87 5.90 14.80 25.53
N GLY A 88 6.54 13.79 26.11
CA GLY A 88 6.55 13.51 27.55
C GLY A 88 5.28 12.84 28.09
N GLN A 89 4.24 12.69 27.28
CA GLN A 89 2.99 12.04 27.69
C GLN A 89 3.22 10.58 28.05
N SER A 90 2.63 10.12 29.16
CA SER A 90 2.64 8.69 29.52
C SER A 90 1.72 7.89 28.59
N ILE A 91 2.22 6.74 28.14
CA ILE A 91 1.54 5.89 27.18
C ILE A 91 1.89 4.42 27.41
N GLU A 92 0.88 3.57 27.23
CA GLU A 92 1.04 2.13 27.09
C GLU A 92 0.79 1.76 25.62
N ILE A 93 1.72 1.07 24.97
CA ILE A 93 1.60 0.58 23.60
C ILE A 93 1.56 -0.95 23.61
N THR A 94 0.65 -1.53 22.84
CA THR A 94 0.68 -2.94 22.43
C THR A 94 0.89 -3.05 20.94
N GLY A 95 1.63 -4.07 20.52
CA GLY A 95 1.95 -4.28 19.12
C GLY A 95 2.70 -5.59 18.86
N PHE A 96 3.38 -5.62 17.72
CA PHE A 96 4.12 -6.78 17.24
C PHE A 96 5.62 -6.47 17.21
N GLY A 97 6.43 -7.28 17.89
CA GLY A 97 7.86 -7.06 18.02
C GLY A 97 8.63 -7.31 16.73
N HIS A 98 9.76 -6.62 16.58
CA HIS A 98 10.69 -6.85 15.49
C HIS A 98 11.43 -8.18 15.68
N ARG A 99 11.68 -8.90 14.59
CA ARG A 99 12.30 -10.24 14.60
C ARG A 99 13.77 -10.24 15.03
N ARG A 100 14.45 -9.09 14.92
CA ARG A 100 15.91 -8.96 15.09
C ARG A 100 16.35 -7.83 16.02
N VAL A 101 15.43 -6.95 16.43
CA VAL A 101 15.75 -5.72 17.17
C VAL A 101 14.78 -5.61 18.32
N ASN A 102 15.28 -5.77 19.55
CA ASN A 102 14.42 -5.90 20.73
C ASN A 102 13.80 -4.58 21.21
N THR A 103 14.06 -3.47 20.53
CA THR A 103 13.53 -2.14 20.83
C THR A 103 12.69 -1.58 19.69
N GLU A 104 12.33 -2.41 18.71
CA GLU A 104 11.46 -2.03 17.61
C GLU A 104 10.15 -2.84 17.61
N CYS A 105 9.06 -2.18 17.25
CA CYS A 105 7.76 -2.80 17.13
C CYS A 105 6.95 -2.26 15.96
N TYR A 106 5.90 -2.97 15.57
CA TYR A 106 4.81 -2.44 14.77
C TYR A 106 3.65 -2.15 15.70
N PHE A 107 3.18 -0.90 15.69
CA PHE A 107 2.11 -0.42 16.55
C PHE A 107 0.78 -1.11 16.21
N ASP A 108 0.03 -1.54 17.23
CA ASP A 108 -1.38 -1.92 17.06
C ASP A 108 -2.30 -0.99 17.84
N THR A 109 -2.07 -0.86 19.15
CA THR A 109 -2.91 -0.05 20.03
C THR A 109 -2.08 0.74 21.04
N ALA A 110 -2.58 1.90 21.44
CA ALA A 110 -2.11 2.62 22.61
C ALA A 110 -3.24 2.94 23.60
N VAL A 111 -2.89 3.06 24.87
CA VAL A 111 -3.71 3.66 25.92
C VAL A 111 -2.96 4.87 26.47
N LEU A 112 -3.59 6.03 26.37
CA LEU A 112 -3.05 7.28 26.92
C LEU A 112 -3.35 7.39 28.43
N GLU A 113 -2.62 8.25 29.13
CA GLU A 113 -2.81 8.53 30.57
C GLU A 113 -4.27 8.83 30.97
N ASN A 114 -5.04 9.51 30.12
CA ASN A 114 -6.45 9.82 30.38
C ASN A 114 -7.42 8.65 30.08
N GLY A 115 -6.89 7.44 29.83
CA GLY A 115 -7.66 6.24 29.48
C GLY A 115 -8.09 6.16 28.01
N THR A 116 -7.75 7.14 27.17
CA THR A 116 -8.11 7.11 25.75
C THR A 116 -7.39 5.98 25.04
N ARG A 117 -8.17 5.06 24.45
CA ARG A 117 -7.64 3.99 23.59
C ARG A 117 -7.49 4.48 22.14
N ILE A 118 -6.37 4.16 21.53
CA ILE A 118 -6.03 4.50 20.14
C ILE A 118 -5.67 3.21 19.42
N THR A 119 -6.49 2.76 18.48
CA THR A 119 -6.23 1.53 17.73
C THR A 119 -5.94 1.85 16.26
N LEU A 120 -4.91 1.22 15.70
CA LEU A 120 -4.47 1.44 14.33
C LEU A 120 -5.53 1.05 13.30
N SER A 121 -6.25 -0.05 13.54
CA SER A 121 -7.28 -0.57 12.63
C SER A 121 -8.58 0.23 12.65
N GLU A 122 -8.81 1.06 13.68
CA GLU A 122 -10.03 1.84 13.82
C GLU A 122 -9.94 3.19 13.10
N SER A 123 -10.96 3.49 12.30
CA SER A 123 -11.17 4.85 11.80
C SER A 123 -11.83 5.66 12.91
N ARG A 124 -11.13 6.66 13.44
CA ARG A 124 -11.76 7.72 14.22
C ARG A 124 -12.51 8.61 13.24
N ARG A 125 -13.69 8.15 12.79
CA ARG A 125 -14.67 9.06 12.19
C ARG A 125 -15.12 10.02 13.29
N ALA A 126 -14.34 11.08 13.51
CA ALA A 126 -14.92 12.32 13.98
C ALA A 126 -16.07 12.63 13.02
N GLY A 127 -17.26 12.91 13.55
CA GLY A 127 -18.49 13.13 12.81
C GLY A 127 -18.48 14.38 11.95
N SER A 128 -17.53 14.51 11.03
CA SER A 128 -17.68 15.36 9.86
C SER A 128 -18.12 14.46 8.72
N GLU A 129 -19.37 14.61 8.32
CA GLU A 129 -19.78 14.46 6.93
C GLU A 129 -18.81 15.31 6.10
N GLU A 130 -17.68 14.72 5.71
CA GLU A 130 -16.80 15.33 4.74
C GLU A 130 -17.59 15.27 3.43
N LYS A 131 -18.30 16.37 3.14
CA LYS A 131 -18.91 16.64 1.85
C LYS A 131 -17.80 16.42 0.84
N THR A 132 -17.81 15.24 0.24
CA THR A 132 -17.00 14.95 -0.94
C THR A 132 -17.48 15.94 -1.97
N GLN A 133 -16.81 17.09 -2.06
CA GLN A 133 -16.93 17.95 -3.21
C GLN A 133 -16.35 17.13 -4.34
N SER A 134 -17.23 16.37 -4.99
CA SER A 134 -16.99 15.82 -6.31
C SER A 134 -16.63 17.03 -7.16
N ARG A 135 -15.32 17.26 -7.34
CA ARG A 135 -14.86 18.00 -8.50
C ARG A 135 -15.29 17.12 -9.66
N SER A 136 -16.45 17.46 -10.23
CA SER A 136 -16.89 16.95 -11.50
C SER A 136 -15.73 17.19 -12.46
N ALA A 137 -14.98 16.14 -12.77
CA ALA A 137 -14.11 16.15 -13.92
C ALA A 137 -15.07 16.19 -15.11
N SER A 138 -15.42 17.41 -15.55
CA SER A 138 -16.17 17.63 -16.77
C SER A 138 -15.34 17.04 -17.90
N ASN A 139 -15.75 15.88 -18.40
CA ASN A 139 -15.09 15.23 -19.51
C ASN A 139 -16.06 15.23 -20.69
N PRO A 140 -15.90 16.13 -21.67
CA PRO A 140 -16.95 16.47 -22.63
C PRO A 140 -17.07 15.50 -23.84
N LEU A 141 -16.68 14.22 -23.71
CA LEU A 141 -16.51 13.34 -24.87
C LEU A 141 -17.11 11.94 -24.69
N ARG A 142 -18.41 11.80 -24.40
CA ARG A 142 -19.01 10.46 -24.25
C ARG A 142 -20.35 10.29 -24.94
N SER A 143 -20.55 9.11 -25.53
CA SER A 143 -21.87 8.58 -25.86
C SER A 143 -22.65 8.32 -24.57
N ALA A 144 -23.98 8.40 -24.64
CA ALA A 144 -24.87 8.24 -23.49
C ALA A 144 -24.72 6.87 -22.78
N ASP A 145 -24.20 5.86 -23.48
CA ASP A 145 -24.17 4.47 -23.01
C ASP A 145 -22.88 4.08 -22.28
N GLN A 146 -21.84 4.95 -22.27
CA GLN A 146 -20.57 4.64 -21.59
C GLN A 146 -20.53 5.21 -20.16
N PRO A 147 -20.39 4.36 -19.12
CA PRO A 147 -20.35 4.81 -17.73
C PRO A 147 -19.10 5.65 -17.41
N ASN A 148 -19.27 6.63 -16.51
CA ASN A 148 -18.19 7.49 -16.03
C ASN A 148 -17.53 6.99 -14.74
N PHE A 149 -16.39 6.32 -14.93
CA PHE A 149 -15.48 5.88 -13.88
C PHE A 149 -14.48 6.96 -13.44
N SER A 150 -14.35 8.10 -14.15
CA SER A 150 -13.35 9.13 -13.84
C SER A 150 -13.59 9.78 -12.47
N ARG A 151 -12.85 9.35 -11.45
CA ARG A 151 -12.84 9.87 -10.08
C ARG A 151 -11.79 9.12 -9.24
N VAL A 152 -11.62 9.57 -8.00
CA VAL A 152 -10.95 8.79 -6.97
C VAL A 152 -11.93 7.79 -6.34
N TRP A 153 -11.52 6.53 -6.30
CA TRP A 153 -12.22 5.40 -5.72
C TRP A 153 -11.52 4.96 -4.44
N GLN A 154 -12.32 4.52 -3.47
CA GLN A 154 -11.83 3.85 -2.28
C GLN A 154 -12.70 2.63 -2.01
N ARG A 155 -12.08 1.47 -1.81
CA ARG A 155 -12.81 0.26 -1.45
C ARG A 155 -13.47 0.44 -0.08
N ARG A 156 -14.77 0.15 0.00
CA ARG A 156 -15.51 0.11 1.28
C ARG A 156 -15.29 -1.24 1.96
N GLY A 157 -14.91 -1.22 3.24
CA GLY A 157 -14.52 -2.40 4.01
C GLY A 157 -12.99 -2.61 3.97
N GLY A 158 -12.41 -2.94 5.12
CA GLY A 158 -10.96 -3.10 5.29
C GLY A 158 -10.32 -4.02 4.26
N GLY A 159 -9.02 -3.78 3.99
CA GLY A 159 -8.23 -4.54 3.03
C GLY A 159 -8.41 -6.04 3.22
N GLY A 160 -8.72 -6.74 2.13
CA GLY A 160 -8.86 -8.18 2.10
C GLY A 160 -7.81 -8.75 1.16
N MET A 161 -7.32 -9.95 1.45
CA MET A 161 -6.21 -10.56 0.70
C MET A 161 -6.63 -11.13 -0.66
N GLY A 162 -7.50 -10.44 -1.40
CA GLY A 162 -8.06 -10.94 -2.65
C GLY A 162 -8.97 -12.17 -2.43
N PRO A 163 -9.31 -12.90 -3.51
CA PRO A 163 -10.07 -14.13 -3.42
C PRO A 163 -9.34 -15.22 -2.60
N GLN A 164 -10.10 -16.09 -1.93
CA GLN A 164 -9.54 -17.23 -1.21
C GLN A 164 -9.15 -18.36 -2.18
N LEU A 165 -8.23 -19.25 -1.75
CA LEU A 165 -7.91 -20.49 -2.44
C LEU A 165 -9.05 -21.50 -2.28
N GLY A 166 -9.57 -22.01 -3.39
CA GLY A 166 -10.62 -23.03 -3.42
C GLY A 166 -11.94 -22.66 -2.68
N GLY A 167 -12.79 -23.68 -2.49
CA GLY A 167 -14.10 -23.55 -1.83
C GLY A 167 -15.27 -23.23 -2.79
N PRO A 168 -16.50 -23.08 -2.28
CA PRO A 168 -17.70 -22.87 -3.09
C PRO A 168 -17.79 -21.45 -3.68
N ASN A 169 -16.80 -20.59 -3.41
CA ASN A 169 -16.75 -19.24 -3.94
C ASN A 169 -16.35 -19.30 -5.42
N ARG A 170 -17.25 -18.85 -6.31
CA ARG A 170 -16.97 -18.78 -7.77
C ARG A 170 -15.78 -17.90 -8.14
N ASN A 171 -15.34 -17.02 -7.24
CA ASN A 171 -14.18 -16.15 -7.45
C ASN A 171 -12.90 -16.75 -6.87
N ALA A 172 -12.94 -17.94 -6.26
CA ALA A 172 -11.78 -18.55 -5.64
C ALA A 172 -10.68 -18.85 -6.66
N TRP A 173 -9.43 -18.72 -6.22
CA TRP A 173 -8.29 -19.12 -7.04
C TRP A 173 -8.28 -20.64 -7.23
N VAL A 174 -8.22 -21.06 -8.49
CA VAL A 174 -8.04 -22.46 -8.89
C VAL A 174 -6.61 -22.60 -9.40
N LEU A 175 -5.79 -23.36 -8.67
CA LEU A 175 -4.38 -23.49 -8.99
C LEU A 175 -4.12 -24.67 -9.91
N SER A 176 -3.26 -24.45 -10.90
CA SER A 176 -2.60 -25.53 -11.63
C SER A 176 -1.71 -26.34 -10.69
N GLU A 177 -1.23 -27.51 -11.14
CA GLU A 177 -0.26 -28.29 -10.37
C GLU A 177 1.02 -27.49 -10.08
N ALA A 178 1.55 -26.79 -11.08
CA ALA A 178 2.69 -25.89 -10.91
C ALA A 178 2.39 -24.77 -9.89
N GLY A 179 1.18 -24.20 -9.92
CA GLY A 179 0.77 -23.17 -8.97
C GLY A 179 0.65 -23.68 -7.53
N ARG A 180 0.21 -24.93 -7.33
CA ARG A 180 0.18 -25.58 -6.01
C ARG A 180 1.59 -25.80 -5.47
N ASN A 181 2.48 -26.37 -6.26
CA ASN A 181 3.86 -26.62 -5.83
C ASN A 181 4.57 -25.30 -5.49
N ALA A 182 4.40 -24.27 -6.32
CA ALA A 182 5.00 -22.96 -6.07
C ALA A 182 4.44 -22.27 -4.81
N LEU A 183 3.17 -22.48 -4.47
CA LEU A 183 2.58 -22.01 -3.21
C LEU A 183 3.15 -22.78 -1.99
N GLU A 184 3.36 -24.10 -2.11
CA GLU A 184 3.93 -24.93 -1.04
C GLU A 184 5.37 -24.55 -0.71
N ASP A 185 6.15 -24.17 -1.73
CA ASP A 185 7.56 -23.78 -1.58
C ASP A 185 7.77 -22.32 -1.15
N TYR A 186 6.72 -21.50 -1.10
CA TYR A 186 6.83 -20.06 -0.84
C TYR A 186 7.06 -19.75 0.65
N ASP A 187 8.12 -19.01 0.95
CA ASP A 187 8.36 -18.42 2.27
C ASP A 187 7.93 -16.94 2.29
N PRO A 188 6.87 -16.56 3.03
CA PRO A 188 6.39 -15.17 3.11
C PRO A 188 7.40 -14.20 3.72
N VAL A 189 8.44 -14.70 4.39
CA VAL A 189 9.51 -13.87 4.96
C VAL A 189 10.57 -13.55 3.92
N THR A 190 10.92 -14.45 3.00
CA THR A 190 12.03 -14.21 2.05
C THR A 190 11.59 -13.93 0.63
N ASP A 191 10.44 -14.46 0.22
CA ASP A 191 10.05 -14.53 -1.18
C ASP A 191 9.06 -13.42 -1.57
N ASP A 192 8.68 -12.56 -0.61
CA ASP A 192 7.75 -11.46 -0.84
C ASP A 192 8.38 -10.38 -1.76
N PRO A 193 7.83 -10.14 -2.98
CA PRO A 193 8.37 -9.12 -3.90
C PRO A 193 8.24 -7.69 -3.39
N ALA A 194 7.38 -7.42 -2.40
CA ALA A 194 7.36 -6.12 -1.73
C ALA A 194 8.70 -5.81 -1.07
N LEU A 195 9.53 -6.81 -0.74
CA LEU A 195 10.87 -6.58 -0.20
C LEU A 195 11.82 -5.90 -1.19
N GLN A 196 11.52 -6.00 -2.49
CA GLN A 196 12.33 -5.43 -3.57
C GLN A 196 11.68 -4.17 -4.18
N CYS A 197 10.71 -3.56 -3.48
CA CYS A 197 10.02 -2.36 -3.92
C CYS A 197 9.33 -2.49 -5.30
N SER A 198 8.94 -3.72 -5.69
CA SER A 198 8.27 -3.99 -6.98
C SER A 198 6.76 -3.80 -6.87
N PRO A 199 6.09 -3.14 -7.84
CA PRO A 199 4.64 -3.12 -7.89
C PRO A 199 4.10 -4.54 -7.89
N VAL A 200 3.09 -4.78 -7.07
CA VAL A 200 2.48 -6.09 -6.94
C VAL A 200 1.50 -6.35 -8.08
N SER A 201 1.02 -7.60 -8.19
CA SER A 201 0.01 -7.95 -9.19
C SER A 201 -1.22 -7.06 -9.14
N ILE A 202 -1.89 -7.00 -10.29
CA ILE A 202 -3.18 -6.34 -10.47
C ILE A 202 -4.18 -6.72 -9.37
N ALA A 203 -4.29 -8.00 -9.02
CA ALA A 203 -5.27 -8.49 -8.04
C ALA A 203 -5.09 -7.83 -6.67
N ARG A 204 -3.84 -7.61 -6.25
CA ARG A 204 -3.55 -7.04 -4.95
C ARG A 204 -3.70 -5.52 -4.90
N LEU A 205 -3.39 -4.81 -5.98
CA LEU A 205 -3.56 -3.35 -6.02
C LEU A 205 -5.02 -2.92 -5.73
N TRP A 206 -5.99 -3.76 -6.10
CA TRP A 206 -7.40 -3.55 -5.75
C TRP A 206 -7.77 -3.93 -4.32
N GLY A 207 -6.97 -4.79 -3.67
CA GLY A 207 -7.26 -5.40 -2.38
C GLY A 207 -6.84 -4.58 -1.16
N THR A 208 -5.87 -3.66 -1.29
CA THR A 208 -5.30 -2.94 -0.13
C THR A 208 -6.23 -1.89 0.48
N GLY A 209 -7.18 -1.39 -0.31
CA GLY A 209 -8.17 -0.39 0.14
C GLY A 209 -7.64 1.05 0.17
N ASP A 210 -6.44 1.29 -0.36
CA ASP A 210 -5.91 2.62 -0.63
C ASP A 210 -6.68 3.32 -1.75
N LEU A 211 -6.40 4.61 -1.93
CA LEU A 211 -7.07 5.39 -2.98
C LEU A 211 -6.62 4.92 -4.37
N THR A 212 -7.57 4.82 -5.28
CA THR A 212 -7.33 4.52 -6.70
C THR A 212 -7.99 5.58 -7.55
N GLU A 213 -7.23 6.34 -8.32
CA GLU A 213 -7.77 7.27 -9.30
C GLU A 213 -7.96 6.56 -10.64
N ILE A 214 -9.16 6.69 -11.21
CA ILE A 214 -9.42 6.29 -12.60
C ILE A 214 -9.56 7.57 -13.42
N ARG A 215 -8.85 7.63 -14.54
CA ARG A 215 -8.98 8.68 -15.56
C ARG A 215 -9.30 8.03 -16.89
N GLN A 216 -10.45 8.33 -17.45
CA GLN A 216 -10.82 7.87 -18.79
C GLN A 216 -10.64 9.02 -19.79
N GLU A 217 -9.93 8.74 -20.87
CA GLU A 217 -9.69 9.61 -22.02
C GLU A 217 -10.31 8.96 -23.27
N LYS A 218 -10.13 9.57 -24.45
CA LYS A 218 -10.71 9.05 -25.69
C LYS A 218 -10.06 7.75 -26.14
N ASP A 219 -8.74 7.63 -25.97
CA ASP A 219 -7.90 6.53 -26.47
C ASP A 219 -7.43 5.60 -25.34
N ARG A 220 -7.66 5.93 -24.07
CA ARG A 220 -7.18 5.14 -22.93
C ARG A 220 -8.00 5.31 -21.66
N VAL A 221 -7.85 4.34 -20.76
CA VAL A 221 -8.21 4.45 -19.34
C VAL A 221 -6.96 4.25 -18.51
N THR A 222 -6.67 5.19 -17.63
CA THR A 222 -5.55 5.14 -16.69
C THR A 222 -6.09 4.84 -15.30
N ILE A 223 -5.53 3.84 -14.64
CA ILE A 223 -5.84 3.46 -13.26
C ILE A 223 -4.56 3.67 -12.45
N HIS A 224 -4.59 4.65 -11.54
CA HIS A 224 -3.47 5.00 -10.67
C HIS A 224 -3.79 4.61 -9.23
N HIS A 225 -2.92 3.82 -8.62
CA HIS A 225 -3.04 3.38 -7.24
C HIS A 225 -2.11 4.22 -6.36
N GLU A 226 -2.63 4.79 -5.26
CA GLU A 226 -1.83 5.50 -4.25
C GLU A 226 -0.75 4.58 -3.67
N TRP A 227 -1.11 3.32 -3.47
CA TRP A 227 -0.20 2.32 -2.95
C TRP A 227 0.78 1.89 -4.05
N MET A 228 2.08 1.96 -3.74
CA MET A 228 3.21 1.78 -4.67
C MET A 228 3.28 2.76 -5.84
N ASP A 229 2.51 3.86 -5.81
CA ASP A 229 2.45 4.86 -6.90
C ASP A 229 2.31 4.21 -8.30
N THR A 230 1.47 3.18 -8.38
CA THR A 230 1.48 2.26 -9.52
C THR A 230 0.40 2.64 -10.53
N THR A 231 0.78 2.71 -11.80
CA THR A 231 -0.12 3.11 -12.89
C THR A 231 -0.33 1.97 -13.88
N ARG A 232 -1.58 1.63 -14.14
CA ARG A 232 -2.01 0.76 -15.24
C ARG A 232 -2.67 1.58 -16.33
N VAL A 233 -2.25 1.37 -17.58
CA VAL A 233 -2.84 2.01 -18.76
C VAL A 233 -3.57 0.95 -19.59
N ILE A 234 -4.84 1.20 -19.87
CA ILE A 234 -5.69 0.38 -20.73
C ILE A 234 -5.90 1.15 -22.03
N TYR A 235 -5.36 0.64 -23.14
CA TYR A 235 -5.51 1.28 -24.44
C TYR A 235 -6.86 0.91 -25.09
N LEU A 236 -7.64 1.92 -25.47
CA LEU A 236 -8.94 1.78 -26.13
C LEU A 236 -8.84 1.88 -27.66
N ASP A 237 -7.71 2.37 -28.17
CA ASP A 237 -7.44 2.55 -29.61
C ASP A 237 -6.75 1.34 -30.25
N LYS A 238 -6.44 0.29 -29.47
CA LYS A 238 -5.77 -0.93 -29.93
C LYS A 238 -6.76 -2.07 -30.13
N LYS A 239 -6.57 -2.81 -31.23
CA LYS A 239 -7.34 -4.04 -31.53
C LYS A 239 -6.65 -5.31 -31.06
N SER A 240 -5.36 -5.25 -30.77
CA SER A 240 -4.54 -6.39 -30.37
C SER A 240 -3.38 -5.94 -29.49
N HIS A 241 -2.85 -6.87 -28.71
CA HIS A 241 -1.59 -6.70 -27.99
C HIS A 241 -0.41 -6.63 -28.99
N PRO A 242 0.69 -5.94 -28.65
CA PRO A 242 1.93 -6.02 -29.41
C PRO A 242 2.42 -7.47 -29.49
N GLU A 243 3.02 -7.89 -30.60
CA GLU A 243 3.56 -9.25 -30.74
C GLU A 243 4.81 -9.49 -29.89
N ASN A 244 5.60 -8.43 -29.62
CA ASN A 244 6.85 -8.49 -28.86
C ASN A 244 6.89 -7.36 -27.82
N SER A 245 5.99 -7.43 -26.84
CA SER A 245 6.01 -6.57 -25.65
C SER A 245 6.97 -7.13 -24.61
N GLU A 246 7.60 -6.23 -23.85
CA GLU A 246 8.32 -6.63 -22.65
C GLU A 246 7.33 -7.04 -21.56
N GLU A 247 7.66 -8.09 -20.81
CA GLU A 247 6.87 -8.51 -19.67
C GLU A 247 6.88 -7.42 -18.57
N TYR A 248 5.70 -7.13 -18.03
CA TYR A 248 5.54 -6.15 -16.96
C TYR A 248 4.65 -6.69 -15.85
N VAL A 249 4.89 -6.29 -14.60
CA VAL A 249 4.15 -6.80 -13.43
C VAL A 249 2.63 -6.57 -13.49
N LEU A 250 2.17 -5.58 -14.25
CA LEU A 250 0.74 -5.33 -14.50
C LEU A 250 0.26 -5.76 -15.89
N GLY A 251 1.16 -6.29 -16.71
CA GLY A 251 0.93 -6.64 -18.11
C GLY A 251 0.63 -5.44 -19.02
N HIS A 252 0.52 -5.71 -20.31
CA HIS A 252 -0.01 -4.80 -21.32
C HIS A 252 -1.53 -4.95 -21.40
N SER A 253 -2.30 -3.87 -21.26
CA SER A 253 -3.78 -3.92 -21.25
C SER A 253 -4.40 -3.20 -22.46
N ILE A 254 -5.35 -3.85 -23.13
CA ILE A 254 -6.26 -3.24 -24.11
C ILE A 254 -7.70 -3.32 -23.59
N GLY A 255 -8.59 -2.46 -24.07
CA GLY A 255 -9.98 -2.52 -23.65
C GLY A 255 -10.97 -2.02 -24.69
N TRP A 256 -12.21 -2.46 -24.55
CA TRP A 256 -13.33 -2.08 -25.40
C TRP A 256 -14.62 -2.05 -24.56
N TYR A 257 -15.64 -1.37 -25.08
CA TYR A 257 -16.95 -1.34 -24.44
C TYR A 257 -17.88 -2.34 -25.09
N GLU A 258 -18.52 -3.16 -24.26
CA GLU A 258 -19.69 -3.96 -24.59
C GLU A 258 -20.86 -3.36 -23.81
N ASP A 259 -21.70 -2.57 -24.50
CA ASP A 259 -22.71 -1.72 -23.88
C ASP A 259 -22.10 -0.83 -22.77
N SER A 260 -22.55 -1.01 -21.53
CA SER A 260 -22.05 -0.29 -20.35
C SER A 260 -20.88 -1.00 -19.65
N VAL A 261 -20.30 -2.04 -20.23
CA VAL A 261 -19.21 -2.83 -19.64
C VAL A 261 -17.90 -2.48 -20.32
N LEU A 262 -16.91 -2.01 -19.55
CA LEU A 262 -15.53 -1.92 -20.03
C LEU A 262 -14.88 -3.29 -19.87
N VAL A 263 -14.66 -3.97 -20.98
CA VAL A 263 -13.90 -5.23 -21.03
C VAL A 263 -12.42 -4.87 -21.16
N ILE A 264 -11.57 -5.53 -20.38
CA ILE A 264 -10.13 -5.31 -20.37
C ILE A 264 -9.44 -6.65 -20.60
N ASP A 265 -8.70 -6.77 -21.70
CA ASP A 265 -7.81 -7.90 -21.98
C ASP A 265 -6.39 -7.52 -21.60
N THR A 266 -5.65 -8.44 -20.98
CA THR A 266 -4.30 -8.16 -20.49
C THR A 266 -3.39 -9.35 -20.71
N LYS A 267 -2.20 -9.07 -21.25
CA LYS A 267 -1.16 -10.06 -21.56
C LYS A 267 0.20 -9.60 -21.06
N ASP A 268 1.19 -10.44 -21.23
CA ASP A 268 2.60 -10.11 -21.02
C ASP A 268 2.88 -9.73 -19.56
N TYR A 269 2.27 -10.47 -18.65
CA TYR A 269 2.60 -10.38 -17.24
C TYR A 269 4.02 -10.89 -17.02
N ALA A 270 4.82 -10.13 -16.28
CA ALA A 270 6.02 -10.70 -15.69
C ALA A 270 5.64 -11.75 -14.65
N THR A 271 6.49 -12.78 -14.48
CA THR A 271 6.39 -13.71 -13.36
C THR A 271 6.35 -12.93 -12.04
N GLY A 272 5.44 -13.30 -11.14
CA GLY A 272 5.16 -12.49 -9.95
C GLY A 272 4.23 -13.16 -8.95
N MET A 273 3.53 -12.34 -8.17
CA MET A 273 2.67 -12.79 -7.06
C MET A 273 1.27 -12.21 -7.14
N LEU A 274 0.25 -13.07 -7.24
CA LEU A 274 -1.17 -12.70 -7.19
C LEU A 274 -1.56 -12.19 -5.78
N GLN A 275 -0.92 -12.73 -4.75
CA GLN A 275 -1.16 -12.43 -3.34
C GLN A 275 0.15 -12.60 -2.58
N GLN A 276 0.53 -11.75 -1.61
CA GLN A 276 1.82 -11.95 -0.89
C GLN A 276 1.68 -12.70 0.43
N HIS A 277 0.49 -12.69 1.03
CA HIS A 277 0.21 -13.46 2.24
C HIS A 277 -1.08 -14.26 2.00
N PRO A 278 -1.09 -15.60 2.14
CA PRO A 278 0.06 -16.45 2.49
C PRO A 278 1.14 -16.51 1.40
N GLY A 279 0.85 -16.04 0.18
CA GLY A 279 1.81 -15.98 -0.93
C GLY A 279 1.40 -16.85 -2.10
N LEU A 280 0.83 -16.26 -3.15
CA LEU A 280 0.38 -16.97 -4.33
C LEU A 280 1.18 -16.56 -5.57
N PRO A 281 2.19 -17.33 -5.99
CA PRO A 281 2.97 -17.04 -7.19
C PRO A 281 2.18 -17.30 -8.47
N HIS A 282 2.58 -16.62 -9.54
CA HIS A 282 2.13 -16.89 -10.91
C HIS A 282 3.31 -16.78 -11.89
N SER A 283 3.24 -17.56 -12.97
CA SER A 283 4.14 -17.42 -14.11
C SER A 283 3.75 -16.24 -15.00
N ASN A 284 4.50 -16.05 -16.09
CA ASN A 284 4.16 -15.15 -17.18
C ASN A 284 2.96 -15.62 -18.06
N GLN A 285 2.32 -16.74 -17.71
CA GLN A 285 1.17 -17.30 -18.44
C GLN A 285 -0.14 -17.17 -17.63
N LEU A 286 -0.29 -16.04 -16.93
CA LEU A 286 -1.50 -15.71 -16.17
C LEU A 286 -2.71 -15.45 -17.08
#